data_AF-A0A7S2S9E5-F1
#
_entry.id   AF-A0A7S2S9E5-F1
#
_cell.length_a   1.000
_cell.length_b   1.000
_cell.length_c   1.000
_cell.angle_alpha   90.00
_cell.angle_beta   90.00
_cell.angle_gamma   90.00
#
_symmetry.space_group_name_H-M   'P 1'
#
loop_
_entity.id
_entity.type
_entity.pdbx_description
1 polymer ?
#
loop_
_entity_poly.entity_id
_entity_poly.type
_entity_poly.pdbx_seq_one_letter_code
_entity_poly.pdbx_strand_id
1 'polypeptide(L)'
;TVAVEDVTFTGAAVSGISTLGVSSDVSFTATGAQSITHTGAGTGNADLSIVSTNGNVNIESVKFEGGNINGVNDLAAADITLSSDSAVLTHTGSTSLAISSTSGSVSVEGVDFNGDDISSARDLALSGDITSSLGDILMASSTTQSITHTGGVGQDLEISSGGNVVVDGVTLNGGAVSGVTSLSASDQVQLTEASAEITHTGANSLTISSTVGTVGVESVSFSGGAVSSVSTLAMSGDLTTTGGDILLTSASAQAITHSGGVAADLTISSGGNVVS
;
A
#
# COMPACT_ATOMS: atom_id res chain seq x y z
N THR A 1 8.79 86.24 28.12
CA THR A 1 8.81 87.23 27.03
C THR A 1 8.63 86.48 25.74
N VAL A 2 7.67 86.81 24.87
CA VAL A 2 7.51 86.14 23.56
C VAL A 2 7.26 87.18 22.47
N ALA A 3 8.01 87.10 21.36
CA ALA A 3 7.78 87.82 20.11
C ALA A 3 7.33 86.79 19.04
N VAL A 4 6.35 87.16 18.20
CA VAL A 4 5.75 86.27 17.18
C VAL A 4 5.80 86.99 15.84
N GLU A 5 6.75 86.62 14.99
CA GLU A 5 6.80 87.02 13.57
C GLU A 5 6.23 85.85 12.72
N ASP A 6 5.56 86.17 11.60
CA ASP A 6 5.15 85.24 10.51
C ASP A 6 3.90 84.31 10.65
N VAL A 7 2.97 84.54 11.59
CA VAL A 7 1.69 83.77 11.70
C VAL A 7 0.44 84.61 11.34
N THR A 8 -0.54 84.10 10.55
CA THR A 8 -1.76 84.81 10.06
C THR A 8 -3.10 84.13 10.48
N PHE A 9 -4.16 84.93 10.76
CA PHE A 9 -5.50 84.45 11.15
C PHE A 9 -6.62 85.07 10.27
N THR A 10 -7.59 84.28 9.81
CA THR A 10 -8.78 84.74 9.05
C THR A 10 -10.02 83.93 9.46
N GLY A 11 -10.94 84.53 10.21
CA GLY A 11 -12.05 83.78 10.82
C GLY A 11 -11.53 82.82 11.91
N ALA A 12 -11.83 81.52 11.80
CA ALA A 12 -11.42 80.48 12.77
C ALA A 12 -10.08 79.75 12.42
N ALA A 13 -9.36 80.19 11.39
CA ALA A 13 -8.19 79.50 10.84
C ALA A 13 -6.84 80.15 11.22
N VAL A 14 -5.77 79.34 11.23
CA VAL A 14 -4.37 79.75 11.51
C VAL A 14 -3.42 79.29 10.40
N SER A 15 -2.50 80.15 9.94
CA SER A 15 -1.55 79.85 8.84
C SER A 15 -0.16 80.47 9.03
N GLY A 16 0.85 79.96 8.29
CA GLY A 16 2.25 80.41 8.38
C GLY A 16 3.10 79.71 9.44
N ILE A 17 2.52 78.75 10.19
CA ILE A 17 3.23 77.98 11.22
C ILE A 17 4.21 77.01 10.57
N SER A 18 5.50 77.27 10.74
CA SER A 18 6.58 76.34 10.37
C SER A 18 6.72 75.19 11.37
N THR A 19 6.36 75.39 12.64
CA THR A 19 6.38 74.37 13.70
C THR A 19 5.34 74.68 14.79
N LEU A 20 4.51 73.70 15.16
CA LEU A 20 3.50 73.83 16.22
C LEU A 20 3.95 73.14 17.50
N GLY A 21 4.05 73.90 18.59
CA GLY A 21 4.30 73.36 19.93
C GLY A 21 3.04 73.37 20.79
N VAL A 22 2.67 72.21 21.34
CA VAL A 22 1.54 72.07 22.28
C VAL A 22 2.01 71.53 23.62
N SER A 23 1.51 72.14 24.70
CA SER A 23 1.92 71.80 26.06
C SER A 23 1.13 70.64 26.69
N SER A 24 0.13 70.07 26.01
CA SER A 24 -0.70 68.94 26.46
C SER A 24 -1.31 68.24 25.24
N ASP A 25 -2.34 67.42 25.47
CA ASP A 25 -3.03 66.73 24.40
C ASP A 25 -3.55 67.72 23.37
N VAL A 26 -3.27 67.37 22.12
CA VAL A 26 -4.23 67.66 21.07
C VAL A 26 -5.40 66.71 21.29
N SER A 27 -6.13 66.96 22.37
CA SER A 27 -7.36 66.27 22.66
C SER A 27 -8.39 66.98 21.82
N PHE A 28 -8.91 66.27 20.86
CA PHE A 28 -10.13 66.69 20.26
C PHE A 28 -11.24 65.98 21.04
N THR A 29 -12.29 66.71 21.33
CA THR A 29 -13.14 66.41 22.49
C THR A 29 -14.61 66.59 22.19
N ALA A 30 -14.91 67.15 21.02
CA ALA A 30 -16.20 66.90 20.42
C ALA A 30 -16.45 65.39 20.53
N THR A 31 -17.69 65.01 20.80
CA THR A 31 -18.13 63.61 20.62
C THR A 31 -17.92 63.14 19.17
N GLY A 32 -17.52 64.07 18.29
CA GLY A 32 -17.05 63.84 16.93
C GLY A 32 -15.53 63.67 16.77
N ALA A 33 -15.18 63.00 15.67
CA ALA A 33 -13.86 62.58 15.20
C ALA A 33 -12.87 63.71 14.86
N GLN A 34 -11.59 63.33 14.69
CA GLN A 34 -10.43 64.14 15.03
C GLN A 34 -9.22 63.75 14.16
N SER A 35 -8.38 64.70 13.68
CA SER A 35 -7.34 64.41 12.65
C SER A 35 -6.18 65.40 12.53
N ILE A 36 -5.09 65.01 11.82
CA ILE A 36 -3.83 65.76 11.58
C ILE A 36 -3.42 65.64 10.08
N THR A 37 -3.03 66.74 9.37
CA THR A 37 -2.86 66.81 7.88
C THR A 37 -1.56 67.51 7.37
N HIS A 38 -0.90 66.99 6.31
CA HIS A 38 0.38 67.46 5.71
C HIS A 38 0.33 67.66 4.16
N THR A 39 0.98 68.71 3.57
CA THR A 39 0.81 69.17 2.15
C THR A 39 2.07 69.21 1.23
N GLY A 40 3.20 68.58 1.58
CA GLY A 40 4.45 68.65 0.79
C GLY A 40 4.47 67.78 -0.49
N ALA A 41 5.08 68.26 -1.59
CA ALA A 41 5.17 67.53 -2.87
C ALA A 41 6.58 67.65 -3.53
N GLY A 42 7.43 66.62 -3.38
CA GLY A 42 8.76 66.51 -4.00
C GLY A 42 9.30 65.07 -4.01
N THR A 43 10.31 64.75 -4.82
CA THR A 43 10.92 63.40 -4.88
C THR A 43 11.91 63.18 -3.73
N GLY A 44 11.73 62.15 -2.90
CA GLY A 44 12.62 61.77 -1.79
C GLY A 44 11.97 61.78 -0.38
N ASN A 45 10.88 61.03 -0.17
CA ASN A 45 10.08 60.98 1.08
C ASN A 45 9.41 62.31 1.47
N ALA A 46 8.54 62.83 0.61
CA ALA A 46 7.62 63.93 0.95
C ALA A 46 6.32 63.46 1.65
N ASP A 47 6.31 62.24 2.21
CA ASP A 47 5.10 61.58 2.72
C ASP A 47 4.56 62.26 3.98
N LEU A 48 3.23 62.19 4.18
CA LEU A 48 2.61 62.47 5.47
C LEU A 48 3.07 61.37 6.44
N SER A 49 4.12 61.72 7.15
CA SER A 49 4.53 61.03 8.33
C SER A 49 3.44 61.25 9.39
N ILE A 50 2.40 60.38 9.41
CA ILE A 50 1.65 60.04 10.65
C ILE A 50 2.52 59.10 11.45
N VAL A 51 3.65 59.71 11.68
CA VAL A 51 4.57 59.54 12.71
C VAL A 51 3.86 60.37 13.76
N SER A 52 2.90 59.72 14.42
CA SER A 52 3.08 59.80 15.85
C SER A 52 4.53 59.36 16.05
N THR A 53 5.42 60.33 16.25
CA THR A 53 6.86 60.05 16.44
C THR A 53 7.02 59.05 17.57
N ASN A 54 6.00 59.01 18.46
CA ASN A 54 5.93 58.16 19.61
C ASN A 54 4.49 57.74 19.92
N GLY A 55 4.05 56.71 19.20
CA GLY A 55 2.80 55.99 19.42
C GLY A 55 2.48 55.27 18.11
N ASN A 56 1.80 54.12 18.18
CA ASN A 56 1.22 53.64 16.94
C ASN A 56 0.28 54.74 16.45
N VAL A 57 0.04 54.76 15.16
CA VAL A 57 -1.32 55.07 14.77
C VAL A 57 -2.17 53.99 15.44
N ASN A 58 -2.57 54.25 16.69
CA ASN A 58 -3.39 53.38 17.48
C ASN A 58 -4.79 53.65 16.99
N ILE A 59 -5.18 52.69 16.18
CA ILE A 59 -6.51 52.48 15.70
C ILE A 59 -7.03 51.35 16.59
N GLU A 60 -7.68 51.71 17.69
CA GLU A 60 -8.24 50.78 18.67
C GLU A 60 -7.31 49.60 19.07
N SER A 61 -7.53 48.38 18.59
CA SER A 61 -6.79 47.18 19.05
C SER A 61 -5.51 46.86 18.26
N VAL A 62 -5.22 47.57 17.16
CA VAL A 62 -4.03 47.33 16.32
C VAL A 62 -2.84 48.14 16.84
N LYS A 63 -1.79 47.42 17.23
CA LYS A 63 -0.63 47.98 17.92
C LYS A 63 0.64 47.80 17.06
N PHE A 64 1.07 48.84 16.33
CA PHE A 64 2.32 48.91 15.54
C PHE A 64 3.60 49.04 16.41
N GLU A 65 3.97 47.99 17.14
CA GLU A 65 5.17 48.02 18.01
C GLU A 65 6.46 47.72 17.24
N GLY A 66 7.22 48.75 16.86
CA GLY A 66 8.47 48.58 16.09
C GLY A 66 8.18 48.18 14.64
N GLY A 67 8.80 47.11 14.14
CA GLY A 67 8.50 46.54 12.81
C GLY A 67 7.31 45.57 12.79
N ASN A 68 6.70 45.31 13.96
CA ASN A 68 5.64 44.32 14.13
C ASN A 68 4.27 44.98 14.19
N ILE A 69 3.25 44.20 13.84
CA ILE A 69 1.85 44.62 13.90
C ILE A 69 1.10 43.61 14.80
N ASN A 70 0.62 44.07 15.95
CA ASN A 70 -0.04 43.22 16.95
C ASN A 70 -1.56 43.48 17.03
N GLY A 71 -2.31 42.51 17.55
CA GLY A 71 -3.77 42.61 17.72
C GLY A 71 -4.56 42.44 16.42
N VAL A 72 -3.94 41.84 15.39
CA VAL A 72 -4.58 41.54 14.10
C VAL A 72 -5.31 40.21 14.21
N ASN A 73 -6.63 40.27 14.31
CA ASN A 73 -7.47 39.07 14.30
C ASN A 73 -7.66 38.52 12.88
N ASP A 74 -7.80 39.41 11.89
CA ASP A 74 -7.91 39.08 10.46
C ASP A 74 -6.95 39.94 9.64
N LEU A 75 -6.06 39.31 8.87
CA LEU A 75 -5.15 40.00 7.96
C LEU A 75 -5.70 39.96 6.53
N ALA A 76 -6.30 41.06 6.09
CA ALA A 76 -6.79 41.22 4.72
C ALA A 76 -5.73 41.92 3.85
N ALA A 77 -4.73 41.17 3.41
CA ALA A 77 -3.71 41.66 2.47
C ALA A 77 -4.11 41.35 1.02
N ALA A 78 -3.75 42.26 0.09
CA ALA A 78 -3.93 42.00 -1.33
C ALA A 78 -2.99 40.88 -1.81
N ASP A 79 -1.68 41.03 -1.53
CA ASP A 79 -0.68 39.99 -1.71
C ASP A 79 0.19 39.90 -0.45
N ILE A 80 0.66 38.69 -0.18
CA ILE A 80 1.71 38.45 0.81
C ILE A 80 2.92 37.95 0.03
N THR A 81 3.69 38.89 -0.51
CA THR A 81 4.92 38.55 -1.22
C THR A 81 6.06 38.44 -0.23
N LEU A 82 6.58 37.22 -0.15
CA LEU A 82 7.70 36.82 0.68
C LEU A 82 8.96 36.94 -0.19
N SER A 83 9.36 38.18 -0.48
CA SER A 83 10.33 38.53 -1.53
C SER A 83 11.80 38.49 -1.11
N SER A 84 12.07 38.58 0.19
CA SER A 84 13.38 38.18 0.70
C SER A 84 13.62 36.74 0.27
N ASP A 85 14.86 36.39 -0.09
CA ASP A 85 15.25 35.03 -0.49
C ASP A 85 14.88 33.93 0.53
N SER A 86 14.40 34.29 1.73
CA SER A 86 14.08 33.41 2.85
C SER A 86 12.85 33.86 3.65
N ALA A 87 11.71 34.01 3.00
CA ALA A 87 10.51 34.52 3.64
C ALA A 87 9.47 33.42 3.98
N VAL A 88 8.75 33.59 5.11
CA VAL A 88 8.06 32.50 5.84
C VAL A 88 6.72 32.96 6.46
N LEU A 89 5.75 32.04 6.61
CA LEU A 89 4.44 32.24 7.25
C LEU A 89 4.25 31.35 8.50
N THR A 90 3.91 31.92 9.68
CA THR A 90 3.90 31.22 10.99
C THR A 90 2.58 31.37 11.76
N HIS A 91 1.96 30.26 12.21
CA HIS A 91 0.67 30.20 12.94
C HIS A 91 0.85 29.60 14.37
N THR A 92 0.50 30.33 15.45
CA THR A 92 0.74 29.96 16.88
C THR A 92 -0.48 29.45 17.70
N GLY A 93 -1.60 29.13 17.04
CA GLY A 93 -2.87 28.74 17.68
C GLY A 93 -3.07 27.24 17.95
N SER A 94 -4.16 26.87 18.65
CA SER A 94 -4.44 25.49 19.11
C SER A 94 -5.11 24.53 18.09
N THR A 95 -5.22 24.84 16.78
CA THR A 95 -5.86 24.03 15.71
C THR A 95 -4.99 23.95 14.44
N SER A 96 -5.36 23.13 13.43
CA SER A 96 -4.59 23.03 12.17
C SER A 96 -4.40 24.40 11.52
N LEU A 97 -3.18 24.65 11.00
CA LEU A 97 -3.00 25.65 9.97
C LEU A 97 -3.72 25.09 8.75
N ALA A 98 -4.99 25.43 8.66
CA ALA A 98 -5.73 25.31 7.45
C ALA A 98 -5.07 26.29 6.49
N ILE A 99 -4.03 25.82 5.79
CA ILE A 99 -3.77 26.27 4.43
C ILE A 99 -4.82 25.58 3.58
N SER A 100 -6.03 25.98 3.92
CA SER A 100 -7.17 25.84 3.11
C SER A 100 -7.17 27.21 2.52
N SER A 101 -6.71 27.28 1.29
CA SER A 101 -7.45 28.24 0.52
C SER A 101 -8.87 27.65 0.45
N THR A 102 -9.76 28.22 1.26
CA THR A 102 -11.19 27.89 1.25
C THR A 102 -11.78 28.09 -0.14
N SER A 103 -11.07 28.92 -0.93
CA SER A 103 -11.31 29.25 -2.32
C SER A 103 -10.21 28.72 -3.29
N GLY A 104 -9.26 27.83 -2.90
CA GLY A 104 -8.06 27.48 -3.73
C GLY A 104 -7.04 26.46 -3.16
N SER A 105 -5.88 26.26 -3.81
CA SER A 105 -4.90 25.22 -3.45
C SER A 105 -3.70 25.73 -2.65
N VAL A 106 -3.00 24.80 -2.00
CA VAL A 106 -1.67 25.02 -1.42
C VAL A 106 -0.65 24.64 -2.47
N SER A 107 -0.06 25.62 -3.14
CA SER A 107 1.06 25.38 -4.05
C SER A 107 2.35 25.30 -3.27
N VAL A 108 3.11 24.24 -3.50
CA VAL A 108 4.40 23.95 -2.87
C VAL A 108 5.37 23.65 -4.01
N GLU A 109 6.42 24.45 -4.15
CA GLU A 109 7.36 24.36 -5.28
C GLU A 109 7.92 22.93 -5.45
N GLY A 110 7.90 22.44 -6.69
CA GLY A 110 8.37 21.11 -7.07
C GLY A 110 7.41 19.95 -6.80
N VAL A 111 6.26 20.19 -6.18
CA VAL A 111 5.13 19.26 -6.13
C VAL A 111 3.97 19.89 -6.86
N ASP A 112 3.69 19.33 -8.03
CA ASP A 112 2.66 19.84 -8.91
C ASP A 112 1.35 19.14 -8.56
N PHE A 113 0.66 19.69 -7.55
CA PHE A 113 -0.75 19.40 -7.32
C PHE A 113 -1.54 19.93 -8.55
N ASN A 114 -1.91 19.04 -9.48
CA ASN A 114 -2.57 19.34 -10.76
C ASN A 114 -3.94 18.64 -10.85
N GLY A 115 -5.00 19.30 -10.36
CA GLY A 115 -6.31 18.66 -10.20
C GLY A 115 -6.34 17.76 -8.97
N ASP A 116 -7.01 16.62 -9.09
CA ASP A 116 -6.95 15.57 -8.06
C ASP A 116 -5.64 14.75 -8.15
N ASP A 117 -4.84 15.00 -9.20
CA ASP A 117 -3.56 14.35 -9.43
C ASP A 117 -2.44 15.07 -8.70
N ILE A 118 -1.53 14.27 -8.14
CA ILE A 118 -0.26 14.73 -7.58
C ILE A 118 0.82 14.32 -8.59
N SER A 119 1.39 15.30 -9.29
CA SER A 119 2.36 15.12 -10.38
C SER A 119 3.69 15.82 -10.07
N SER A 120 4.75 15.47 -10.77
CA SER A 120 6.15 15.92 -10.50
C SER A 120 6.70 15.56 -9.11
N ALA A 121 5.84 15.11 -8.18
CA ALA A 121 6.18 14.44 -6.95
C ALA A 121 7.08 13.26 -7.29
N ARG A 122 8.37 13.45 -7.05
CA ARG A 122 9.36 12.40 -7.32
C ARG A 122 9.16 11.22 -6.38
N ASP A 123 8.73 11.52 -5.15
CA ASP A 123 8.46 10.58 -4.09
C ASP A 123 7.11 10.92 -3.45
N LEU A 124 6.32 9.90 -3.14
CA LEU A 124 5.08 10.02 -2.38
C LEU A 124 5.25 9.30 -1.04
N ALA A 125 5.45 10.07 0.04
CA ALA A 125 5.56 9.56 1.40
C ALA A 125 4.21 9.67 2.11
N LEU A 126 3.70 8.55 2.63
CA LEU A 126 2.39 8.47 3.28
C LEU A 126 2.54 7.91 4.69
N SER A 127 1.83 8.48 5.66
CA SER A 127 1.80 8.02 7.06
C SER A 127 0.61 7.09 7.38
N GLY A 128 -0.24 6.85 6.38
CA GLY A 128 -1.43 6.01 6.49
C GLY A 128 -1.70 5.31 5.17
N ASP A 129 -2.90 4.77 5.04
CA ASP A 129 -3.22 3.89 3.92
C ASP A 129 -3.42 4.67 2.62
N ILE A 130 -2.93 4.10 1.51
CA ILE A 130 -3.50 4.41 0.19
C ILE A 130 -4.82 3.66 0.11
N THR A 131 -5.93 4.37 0.26
CA THR A 131 -7.25 3.82 -0.01
C THR A 131 -7.67 4.15 -1.43
N SER A 132 -7.74 3.14 -2.30
CA SER A 132 -8.42 3.25 -3.60
C SER A 132 -9.77 2.53 -3.53
N SER A 133 -10.86 3.28 -3.47
CA SER A 133 -12.21 2.74 -3.24
C SER A 133 -12.93 2.29 -4.50
N LEU A 134 -12.53 2.80 -5.67
CA LEU A 134 -13.21 2.58 -6.95
C LEU A 134 -12.26 2.22 -8.11
N GLY A 135 -10.93 2.26 -7.90
CA GLY A 135 -9.93 2.10 -8.97
C GLY A 135 -8.69 1.30 -8.57
N ASP A 136 -7.78 1.15 -9.52
CA ASP A 136 -6.58 0.32 -9.38
C ASP A 136 -5.33 1.15 -9.06
N ILE A 137 -4.28 0.47 -8.59
CA ILE A 137 -2.91 1.01 -8.55
C ILE A 137 -2.19 0.58 -9.83
N LEU A 138 -1.93 1.53 -10.72
CA LEU A 138 -1.22 1.27 -11.97
C LEU A 138 0.29 1.48 -11.83
N MET A 139 1.07 0.44 -12.15
CA MET A 139 2.52 0.52 -12.32
C MET A 139 2.83 0.42 -13.83
N ALA A 140 3.23 1.54 -14.47
CA ALA A 140 3.27 1.66 -15.94
C ALA A 140 4.67 1.75 -16.61
N SER A 141 5.77 1.62 -15.88
CA SER A 141 7.13 1.70 -16.45
C SER A 141 7.44 0.48 -17.31
N SER A 142 8.19 0.69 -18.39
CA SER A 142 8.71 -0.39 -19.23
C SER A 142 9.91 -1.13 -18.61
N THR A 143 10.40 -0.67 -17.46
CA THR A 143 11.44 -1.33 -16.66
C THR A 143 10.82 -2.15 -15.53
N THR A 144 11.63 -2.92 -14.81
CA THR A 144 11.16 -3.57 -13.57
C THR A 144 10.50 -2.55 -12.64
N GLN A 145 9.28 -2.87 -12.23
CA GLN A 145 8.56 -2.16 -11.20
C GLN A 145 8.27 -3.14 -10.08
N SER A 146 8.47 -2.69 -8.86
CA SER A 146 8.38 -3.54 -7.69
C SER A 146 7.40 -2.96 -6.70
N ILE A 147 6.44 -3.79 -6.29
CA ILE A 147 5.76 -3.58 -5.02
C ILE A 147 6.70 -4.12 -3.96
N THR A 148 7.52 -3.21 -3.42
CA THR A 148 8.50 -3.57 -2.40
C THR A 148 7.87 -3.39 -1.04
N HIS A 149 7.42 -4.49 -0.45
CA HIS A 149 6.98 -4.49 0.93
C HIS A 149 8.21 -4.50 1.86
N THR A 150 8.47 -3.38 2.54
CA THR A 150 9.55 -3.24 3.54
C THR A 150 9.07 -3.42 4.98
N GLY A 151 7.82 -3.88 5.16
CA GLY A 151 7.21 -4.00 6.48
C GLY A 151 8.06 -4.83 7.43
N GLY A 152 7.95 -4.48 8.71
CA GLY A 152 8.57 -5.24 9.78
C GLY A 152 8.11 -6.70 9.75
N VAL A 153 8.79 -7.54 10.51
CA VAL A 153 8.46 -8.96 10.62
C VAL A 153 6.98 -9.20 10.99
N GLY A 154 6.33 -10.19 10.36
CA GLY A 154 4.91 -10.51 10.57
C GLY A 154 3.92 -9.63 9.81
N GLN A 155 4.44 -8.65 9.07
CA GLN A 155 3.70 -7.91 8.07
C GLN A 155 3.98 -8.60 6.74
N ASP A 156 2.95 -9.15 6.12
CA ASP A 156 3.08 -9.71 4.79
C ASP A 156 2.77 -8.63 3.76
N LEU A 157 3.25 -8.82 2.53
CA LEU A 157 2.47 -8.31 1.42
C LEU A 157 1.19 -9.15 1.38
N GLU A 158 0.25 -8.76 2.24
CA GLU A 158 -1.06 -9.38 2.29
C GLU A 158 -1.81 -8.93 1.06
N ILE A 159 -1.71 -9.74 0.02
CA ILE A 159 -2.70 -9.74 -1.03
C ILE A 159 -3.81 -10.61 -0.48
N SER A 160 -4.71 -9.99 0.26
CA SER A 160 -5.93 -10.63 0.72
C SER A 160 -7.05 -10.20 -0.18
N SER A 161 -7.89 -11.16 -0.49
CA SER A 161 -9.04 -10.95 -1.30
C SER A 161 -10.17 -11.72 -0.66
N GLY A 162 -11.33 -11.08 -0.52
CA GLY A 162 -12.58 -11.84 -0.37
C GLY A 162 -12.85 -12.73 -1.61
N GLY A 163 -12.09 -12.53 -2.69
CA GLY A 163 -11.96 -13.40 -3.85
C GLY A 163 -10.52 -13.88 -4.08
N ASN A 164 -9.94 -13.59 -5.24
CA ASN A 164 -8.65 -14.14 -5.67
C ASN A 164 -7.44 -13.20 -5.52
N VAL A 165 -6.26 -13.80 -5.47
CA VAL A 165 -4.94 -13.18 -5.39
C VAL A 165 -4.13 -13.60 -6.61
N VAL A 166 -3.70 -12.63 -7.43
CA VAL A 166 -2.98 -12.88 -8.70
C VAL A 166 -1.55 -12.37 -8.57
N VAL A 167 -0.56 -13.27 -8.69
CA VAL A 167 0.88 -13.00 -8.45
C VAL A 167 1.71 -13.51 -9.62
N ASP A 168 2.74 -12.79 -10.04
CA ASP A 168 3.67 -13.17 -11.11
C ASP A 168 5.09 -13.31 -10.51
N GLY A 169 5.46 -14.42 -9.83
CA GLY A 169 6.73 -14.45 -9.04
C GLY A 169 7.00 -15.57 -8.01
N VAL A 170 6.03 -16.01 -7.16
CA VAL A 170 5.81 -17.47 -7.07
C VAL A 170 5.71 -17.73 -8.52
N THR A 171 6.81 -18.26 -9.04
CA THR A 171 6.99 -18.12 -10.45
C THR A 171 6.27 -19.37 -10.85
N LEU A 172 4.94 -19.37 -10.73
CA LEU A 172 4.12 -19.05 -11.88
C LEU A 172 5.02 -18.50 -13.00
N ASN A 173 5.78 -19.45 -13.51
CA ASN A 173 6.80 -19.37 -14.53
C ASN A 173 6.57 -20.69 -15.22
N GLY A 174 5.49 -20.71 -15.99
CA GLY A 174 5.03 -21.85 -16.75
C GLY A 174 4.08 -22.81 -16.03
N GLY A 175 3.38 -22.43 -14.95
CA GLY A 175 2.39 -23.31 -14.29
C GLY A 175 2.98 -24.54 -13.59
N ALA A 176 4.24 -24.84 -13.90
CA ALA A 176 5.24 -24.81 -12.87
C ALA A 176 4.97 -23.53 -12.08
N VAL A 177 4.28 -23.76 -10.99
CA VAL A 177 4.66 -23.08 -9.80
C VAL A 177 6.09 -23.58 -9.60
N SER A 178 6.98 -22.85 -10.25
CA SER A 178 8.39 -23.12 -10.36
C SER A 178 9.00 -22.31 -9.25
N GLY A 179 9.91 -22.97 -8.56
CA GLY A 179 10.02 -22.65 -7.16
C GLY A 179 8.80 -23.07 -6.33
N VAL A 180 7.76 -23.77 -6.85
CA VAL A 180 6.98 -24.66 -5.95
C VAL A 180 7.73 -25.94 -5.77
N THR A 181 8.19 -26.08 -4.54
CA THR A 181 9.00 -27.17 -4.05
C THR A 181 8.16 -28.15 -3.24
N SER A 182 6.90 -27.79 -2.91
CA SER A 182 5.98 -28.59 -2.11
C SER A 182 4.53 -28.14 -2.29
N LEU A 183 3.61 -29.10 -2.38
CA LEU A 183 2.16 -28.88 -2.39
C LEU A 183 1.55 -29.53 -1.15
N SER A 184 0.77 -28.78 -0.36
CA SER A 184 0.01 -29.29 0.79
C SER A 184 -1.46 -28.94 0.60
N ALA A 185 -2.34 -29.92 0.72
CA ALA A 185 -3.79 -29.69 0.73
C ALA A 185 -4.37 -30.13 2.06
N SER A 186 -5.21 -29.29 2.65
CA SER A 186 -6.02 -29.59 3.84
C SER A 186 -7.13 -30.58 3.56
N ASP A 187 -7.56 -30.60 2.30
CA ASP A 187 -8.56 -31.48 1.78
C ASP A 187 -7.92 -32.43 0.77
N GLN A 188 -8.74 -33.08 -0.03
CA GLN A 188 -8.28 -34.08 -0.96
C GLN A 188 -7.38 -33.45 -2.03
N VAL A 189 -6.12 -33.92 -2.12
CA VAL A 189 -5.31 -33.77 -3.33
C VAL A 189 -5.88 -34.75 -4.34
N GLN A 190 -6.76 -34.27 -5.21
CA GLN A 190 -7.34 -35.08 -6.27
C GLN A 190 -6.44 -34.96 -7.50
N LEU A 191 -5.62 -35.98 -7.74
CA LEU A 191 -4.95 -36.14 -9.02
C LEU A 191 -5.95 -36.79 -9.97
N THR A 192 -6.79 -35.96 -10.58
CA THR A 192 -7.99 -36.41 -11.30
C THR A 192 -7.73 -36.89 -12.72
N GLU A 193 -6.51 -36.75 -13.22
CA GLU A 193 -6.15 -37.13 -14.59
C GLU A 193 -6.31 -38.64 -14.83
N ALA A 194 -6.79 -39.04 -16.01
CA ALA A 194 -7.04 -40.45 -16.38
C ALA A 194 -5.76 -41.30 -16.39
N SER A 195 -4.63 -40.64 -16.62
CA SER A 195 -3.29 -41.18 -16.42
C SER A 195 -2.53 -40.18 -15.56
N ALA A 196 -3.12 -39.87 -14.39
CA ALA A 196 -2.48 -39.11 -13.33
C ALA A 196 -1.20 -39.81 -12.94
N GLU A 197 -0.13 -39.37 -13.57
CA GLU A 197 1.18 -39.89 -13.30
C GLU A 197 1.83 -38.96 -12.30
N ILE A 198 2.31 -39.56 -11.23
CA ILE A 198 3.33 -38.93 -10.44
C ILE A 198 4.64 -39.48 -11.00
N THR A 199 5.16 -38.85 -12.04
CA THR A 199 6.43 -39.26 -12.63
C THR A 199 7.56 -38.82 -11.71
N HIS A 200 8.22 -39.79 -11.10
CA HIS A 200 9.41 -39.54 -10.31
C HIS A 200 10.66 -39.86 -11.15
N THR A 201 11.26 -38.83 -11.74
CA THR A 201 12.50 -38.94 -12.52
C THR A 201 13.77 -38.90 -11.66
N GLY A 202 13.63 -38.66 -10.35
CA GLY A 202 14.74 -38.69 -9.42
C GLY A 202 15.34 -40.08 -9.27
N ALA A 203 16.57 -40.18 -8.78
CA ALA A 203 17.30 -41.44 -8.62
C ALA A 203 16.67 -42.42 -7.60
N ASN A 204 15.64 -41.98 -6.88
CA ASN A 204 14.97 -42.69 -5.80
C ASN A 204 13.55 -43.13 -6.22
N SER A 205 12.75 -43.63 -5.28
CA SER A 205 11.40 -44.16 -5.55
C SER A 205 10.28 -43.15 -5.28
N LEU A 206 9.19 -43.22 -6.06
CA LEU A 206 7.89 -42.65 -5.69
C LEU A 206 7.32 -43.42 -4.48
N THR A 207 6.94 -42.71 -3.42
CA THR A 207 6.35 -43.31 -2.21
C THR A 207 4.90 -42.85 -2.05
N ILE A 208 3.95 -43.78 -2.02
CA ILE A 208 2.51 -43.54 -1.74
C ILE A 208 2.17 -44.26 -0.44
N SER A 209 1.66 -43.53 0.56
CA SER A 209 1.43 -44.06 1.90
C SER A 209 0.21 -43.40 2.55
N SER A 210 -0.59 -44.21 3.23
CA SER A 210 -1.70 -43.79 4.08
C SER A 210 -1.38 -44.25 5.49
N THR A 211 -1.33 -43.33 6.46
CA THR A 211 -0.77 -43.55 7.80
C THR A 211 -1.83 -43.88 8.87
N VAL A 212 -3.10 -43.54 8.62
CA VAL A 212 -4.24 -43.79 9.52
C VAL A 212 -5.28 -44.74 8.88
N GLY A 213 -5.45 -44.69 7.56
CA GLY A 213 -6.32 -45.59 6.79
C GLY A 213 -5.53 -46.57 5.94
N THR A 214 -6.22 -47.39 5.14
CA THR A 214 -5.54 -48.15 4.09
C THR A 214 -5.02 -47.18 3.03
N VAL A 215 -3.88 -47.51 2.41
CA VAL A 215 -3.71 -47.07 1.02
C VAL A 215 -4.73 -47.90 0.28
N GLY A 216 -5.88 -47.29 -0.01
CA GLY A 216 -6.77 -47.78 -1.06
C GLY A 216 -6.03 -47.62 -2.38
N VAL A 217 -5.05 -48.48 -2.62
CA VAL A 217 -4.73 -48.84 -3.99
C VAL A 217 -5.79 -49.86 -4.29
N GLU A 218 -6.76 -49.51 -5.10
CA GLU A 218 -7.66 -50.53 -5.57
C GLU A 218 -6.81 -51.59 -6.31
N SER A 219 -6.97 -52.84 -5.86
CA SER A 219 -5.99 -53.70 -5.15
C SER A 219 -4.80 -54.33 -5.90
N VAL A 220 -3.78 -53.58 -6.31
CA VAL A 220 -2.63 -54.18 -7.03
C VAL A 220 -1.33 -53.41 -6.85
N SER A 221 -0.19 -54.13 -6.86
CA SER A 221 1.15 -53.56 -6.90
C SER A 221 1.99 -54.17 -8.03
N PHE A 222 2.83 -53.34 -8.67
CA PHE A 222 3.62 -53.68 -9.85
C PHE A 222 5.10 -53.38 -9.60
N SER A 223 5.99 -54.31 -9.96
CA SER A 223 7.41 -54.28 -9.65
C SER A 223 8.25 -54.84 -10.78
N GLY A 224 8.79 -53.98 -11.65
CA GLY A 224 9.36 -54.42 -12.92
C GLY A 224 8.31 -55.22 -13.70
N GLY A 225 8.46 -56.55 -13.77
CA GLY A 225 7.44 -57.48 -14.31
C GLY A 225 6.62 -58.27 -13.28
N ALA A 226 6.87 -58.13 -11.98
CA ALA A 226 6.21 -58.90 -10.92
C ALA A 226 5.05 -58.11 -10.29
N VAL A 227 3.96 -58.82 -10.01
CA VAL A 227 2.78 -58.28 -9.34
C VAL A 227 2.45 -59.20 -8.18
N SER A 228 2.03 -58.60 -7.08
CA SER A 228 1.87 -59.33 -5.85
C SER A 228 0.82 -58.69 -4.97
N SER A 229 0.65 -59.31 -3.80
CA SER A 229 -0.10 -58.74 -2.68
C SER A 229 -1.60 -58.65 -2.90
N VAL A 230 -2.03 -59.42 -3.88
CA VAL A 230 -3.41 -59.77 -4.07
C VAL A 230 -3.74 -60.84 -3.00
N SER A 231 -4.78 -60.62 -2.16
CA SER A 231 -5.00 -61.29 -0.85
C SER A 231 -5.79 -62.60 -0.92
N THR A 232 -7.00 -62.50 -1.42
CA THR A 232 -7.35 -63.38 -2.51
C THR A 232 -6.65 -62.71 -3.68
N LEU A 233 -5.53 -63.29 -4.10
CA LEU A 233 -5.47 -63.60 -5.51
C LEU A 233 -6.45 -64.77 -5.65
N ALA A 234 -7.76 -64.62 -5.45
CA ALA A 234 -8.71 -64.07 -6.41
C ALA A 234 -8.06 -63.75 -7.73
N MET A 235 -7.36 -64.76 -8.20
CA MET A 235 -7.39 -65.15 -9.57
C MET A 235 -8.56 -66.11 -9.65
N SER A 236 -9.59 -65.71 -10.38
CA SER A 236 -10.64 -66.60 -10.83
C SER A 236 -10.14 -67.62 -11.88
N GLY A 237 -8.81 -67.79 -12.05
CA GLY A 237 -8.14 -68.53 -13.12
C GLY A 237 -6.65 -68.85 -12.86
N ASP A 238 -5.93 -69.20 -13.93
CA ASP A 238 -4.67 -69.95 -13.86
C ASP A 238 -3.43 -69.08 -13.57
N LEU A 239 -2.54 -69.60 -12.73
CA LEU A 239 -1.19 -69.10 -12.50
C LEU A 239 -0.24 -69.78 -13.51
N THR A 240 0.48 -69.06 -14.39
CA THR A 240 1.46 -69.59 -15.37
C THR A 240 2.83 -68.97 -15.15
N THR A 241 3.88 -69.77 -15.32
CA THR A 241 5.26 -69.39 -15.08
C THR A 241 6.11 -69.89 -16.28
N THR A 242 6.83 -69.01 -16.99
CA THR A 242 7.53 -69.34 -18.28
C THR A 242 9.06 -69.39 -18.18
N GLY A 243 9.62 -68.75 -17.15
CA GLY A 243 11.03 -68.81 -16.80
C GLY A 243 11.32 -69.64 -15.55
N GLY A 244 10.30 -70.30 -15.00
CA GLY A 244 10.38 -71.05 -13.75
C GLY A 244 9.09 -71.83 -13.50
N ASP A 245 9.10 -72.61 -12.43
CA ASP A 245 8.02 -73.52 -12.09
C ASP A 245 6.94 -72.85 -11.23
N ILE A 246 5.71 -73.40 -11.27
CA ILE A 246 4.71 -73.15 -10.25
C ILE A 246 5.13 -73.91 -9.01
N LEU A 247 5.84 -73.21 -8.15
CA LEU A 247 6.48 -73.79 -7.01
C LEU A 247 5.53 -73.77 -5.79
N LEU A 248 4.90 -74.92 -5.52
CA LEU A 248 4.07 -75.15 -4.32
C LEU A 248 4.92 -75.79 -3.22
N THR A 249 5.53 -74.98 -2.37
CA THR A 249 6.62 -75.41 -1.45
C THR A 249 6.25 -75.62 0.01
N SER A 250 4.98 -75.74 0.36
CA SER A 250 4.61 -75.98 1.76
C SER A 250 5.02 -77.39 2.25
N ALA A 251 5.58 -77.47 3.46
CA ALA A 251 5.95 -78.72 4.14
C ALA A 251 4.74 -79.46 4.76
N SER A 252 3.62 -78.73 4.87
CA SER A 252 2.32 -79.29 5.21
C SER A 252 1.68 -79.93 3.98
N ALA A 253 0.57 -80.61 4.17
CA ALA A 253 -0.22 -81.10 3.06
C ALA A 253 -0.63 -79.95 2.13
N GLN A 254 -0.30 -80.09 0.84
CA GLN A 254 -0.68 -79.21 -0.26
C GLN A 254 -1.57 -80.01 -1.20
N ALA A 255 -2.67 -79.42 -1.66
CA ALA A 255 -3.68 -80.14 -2.42
C ALA A 255 -4.14 -79.34 -3.63
N ILE A 256 -4.44 -80.08 -4.71
CA ILE A 256 -5.22 -79.62 -5.86
C ILE A 256 -6.55 -80.37 -5.79
N THR A 257 -7.63 -79.67 -5.46
CA THR A 257 -8.95 -80.27 -5.15
C THR A 257 -9.96 -79.98 -6.28
N HIS A 258 -10.57 -81.02 -6.90
CA HIS A 258 -11.63 -80.91 -7.94
C HIS A 258 -13.01 -81.33 -7.41
N SER A 259 -14.02 -80.47 -7.57
CA SER A 259 -15.37 -80.63 -6.96
C SER A 259 -16.54 -80.75 -7.97
N GLY A 260 -16.36 -81.46 -9.11
CA GLY A 260 -17.31 -81.51 -10.26
C GLY A 260 -18.52 -82.51 -10.21
N GLY A 261 -19.55 -82.28 -11.04
CA GLY A 261 -20.83 -83.02 -11.07
C GLY A 261 -20.86 -84.32 -11.90
N VAL A 262 -22.02 -85.00 -11.98
CA VAL A 262 -22.11 -86.34 -12.63
C VAL A 262 -21.73 -86.30 -14.12
N ALA A 263 -20.80 -87.20 -14.52
CA ALA A 263 -20.12 -87.26 -15.83
C ALA A 263 -19.02 -86.19 -16.09
N ALA A 264 -18.42 -85.61 -15.03
CA ALA A 264 -17.27 -84.70 -15.14
C ALA A 264 -15.96 -85.28 -14.56
N ASP A 265 -14.88 -85.21 -15.34
CA ASP A 265 -13.58 -85.83 -15.02
C ASP A 265 -12.45 -84.80 -14.89
N LEU A 266 -11.54 -84.99 -13.91
CA LEU A 266 -10.22 -84.32 -13.88
C LEU A 266 -9.30 -85.03 -14.89
N THR A 267 -9.09 -84.47 -16.08
CA THR A 267 -8.21 -85.03 -17.12
C THR A 267 -6.82 -84.37 -17.09
N ILE A 268 -5.76 -85.15 -16.87
CA ILE A 268 -4.36 -84.72 -17.01
C ILE A 268 -3.82 -85.36 -18.30
N SER A 269 -3.41 -84.57 -19.29
CA SER A 269 -2.90 -85.07 -20.59
C SER A 269 -1.60 -84.39 -20.98
N SER A 270 -0.74 -85.09 -21.73
CA SER A 270 0.53 -84.56 -22.26
C SER A 270 0.69 -84.99 -23.71
N GLY A 271 1.20 -84.11 -24.57
CA GLY A 271 1.67 -84.44 -25.93
C GLY A 271 3.04 -85.14 -25.95
N GLY A 272 3.70 -85.21 -24.79
CA GLY A 272 4.89 -86.02 -24.52
C GLY A 272 4.63 -87.02 -23.38
N ASN A 273 5.67 -87.44 -22.64
CA ASN A 273 5.49 -88.40 -21.55
C ASN A 273 4.85 -87.74 -20.31
N VAL A 274 3.81 -88.37 -19.76
CA VAL A 274 3.42 -88.17 -18.36
C VAL A 274 4.19 -89.20 -17.54
N VAL A 275 5.08 -88.76 -16.66
CA VAL A 275 5.80 -89.66 -15.73
C VAL A 275 5.10 -89.55 -14.37
N SER A 276 4.55 -90.66 -13.91
CA SER A 276 4.00 -90.79 -12.55
C SER A 276 5.09 -91.11 -11.55
#